data_AF-A0A499W6X3-F1
#
_entry.id   AF-A0A499W6X3-F1
#
_cell.length_a   1.000
_cell.length_b   1.000
_cell.length_c   1.000
_cell.angle_alpha   90.00
_cell.angle_beta   90.00
_cell.angle_gamma   90.00
#
_symmetry.space_group_name_H-M   'P 1'
#
loop_
_entity.id
_entity.type
_entity.pdbx_description
1 polymer ?
#
loop_
_entity_poly.entity_id
_entity_poly.type
_entity_poly.pdbx_seq_one_letter_code
_entity_poly.pdbx_strand_id
1 'polypeptide(L)'
;MDRFDAAFFGISPREAELMDPQQRLMLEVVWSAIEDAGYRPTELAGKRVGVFVAATNSDYLEVQRAAGRGTEGHTITGAALSIIPNRISYLLDLRGPSIAVDTACSGSLTAVHQACAALRDGTCDVAIAGGVSLILSPAVYEALSAGEMLSPDGRCKTFDSRADGYVRGEGAGVVLLKPNGPAQRDGDAVHAVIKAVAVNHGGRTTSLTAPNPDAQADLLVEAYRAADVPPETVGYIEAHGTGTALGDPIETTGLSTAFRRLRAERGTQAAPGCAIGSVKTNIGHLEAAAGIAGLFKVVLALQHGTIPASLHFQERNPYLELDGGPFEVAATPGPGHGPALPPAANCPDAVGSALSASAGPTRTSCWRNRTCRTPARSVQLSNCSCSPPAPRRRCGTPPSGSQTT
;
A
#
# COMPACT_ATOMS: atom_id res chain seq x y z
N MET A 1 16.37 -14.45 1.75
CA MET A 1 16.54 -13.37 0.75
C MET A 1 17.65 -13.73 -0.23
N ASP A 2 18.80 -14.15 0.31
CA ASP A 2 19.76 -15.06 -0.31
C ASP A 2 19.15 -16.26 -1.06
N ARG A 3 18.22 -17.00 -0.43
CA ARG A 3 17.58 -18.21 -0.98
C ARG A 3 16.61 -17.90 -2.14
N PHE A 4 16.58 -18.79 -3.12
CA PHE A 4 15.67 -18.79 -4.28
C PHE A 4 15.75 -20.15 -5.00
N ASP A 5 14.63 -20.74 -5.42
CA ASP A 5 14.65 -21.95 -6.27
C ASP A 5 14.84 -21.60 -7.76
N ALA A 6 16.09 -21.33 -8.13
CA ALA A 6 16.45 -21.01 -9.51
C ALA A 6 16.11 -22.15 -10.51
N ALA A 7 16.22 -23.42 -10.09
CA ALA A 7 16.00 -24.56 -10.97
C ALA A 7 14.52 -24.71 -11.34
N PHE A 8 13.62 -24.47 -10.39
CA PHE A 8 12.16 -24.46 -10.60
C PHE A 8 11.74 -23.45 -11.69
N PHE A 9 12.33 -22.24 -11.68
CA PHE A 9 12.07 -21.20 -12.68
C PHE A 9 12.91 -21.34 -13.97
N GLY A 10 13.70 -22.43 -14.13
CA GLY A 10 14.55 -22.65 -15.30
C GLY A 10 15.74 -21.68 -15.42
N ILE A 11 16.10 -21.01 -14.33
CA ILE A 11 17.16 -19.99 -14.28
C ILE A 11 18.49 -20.64 -13.90
N SER A 12 19.57 -20.28 -14.60
CA SER A 12 20.90 -20.81 -14.27
C SER A 12 21.39 -20.28 -12.91
N PRO A 13 22.16 -21.07 -12.11
CA PRO A 13 22.72 -20.59 -10.85
C PRO A 13 23.52 -19.29 -11.00
N ARG A 14 24.22 -19.10 -12.13
CA ARG A 14 24.99 -17.87 -12.38
C ARG A 14 24.12 -16.66 -12.70
N GLU A 15 22.98 -16.83 -13.36
CA GLU A 15 22.01 -15.73 -13.50
C GLU A 15 21.36 -15.41 -12.14
N ALA A 16 20.98 -16.43 -11.36
CA ALA A 16 20.36 -16.26 -10.05
C ALA A 16 21.27 -15.54 -9.03
N GLU A 17 22.59 -15.74 -9.10
CA GLU A 17 23.58 -14.94 -8.35
C GLU A 17 23.53 -13.44 -8.66
N LEU A 18 23.25 -13.07 -9.93
CA LEU A 18 23.33 -11.69 -10.42
C LEU A 18 21.97 -10.97 -10.35
N MET A 19 20.86 -11.73 -10.26
CA MET A 19 19.52 -11.22 -10.03
C MET A 19 19.36 -10.58 -8.65
N ASP A 20 18.78 -9.38 -8.61
CA ASP A 20 18.30 -8.74 -7.39
C ASP A 20 17.34 -9.70 -6.64
N PRO A 21 17.52 -9.91 -5.31
CA PRO A 21 16.58 -10.64 -4.47
C PRO A 21 15.11 -10.22 -4.63
N GLN A 22 14.84 -8.96 -5.02
CA GLN A 22 13.50 -8.48 -5.35
C GLN A 22 12.88 -9.22 -6.55
N GLN A 23 13.66 -9.47 -7.62
CA GLN A 23 13.18 -10.28 -8.76
C GLN A 23 12.88 -11.72 -8.32
N ARG A 24 13.77 -12.29 -7.51
CA ARG A 24 13.70 -13.68 -7.03
C ARG A 24 12.47 -13.90 -6.15
N LEU A 25 12.30 -13.06 -5.13
CA LEU A 25 11.18 -13.13 -4.20
C LEU A 25 9.83 -12.87 -4.90
N MET A 26 9.78 -11.95 -5.87
CA MET A 26 8.55 -11.68 -6.61
C MET A 26 8.11 -12.83 -7.52
N LEU A 27 9.04 -13.67 -8.03
CA LEU A 27 8.67 -14.89 -8.76
C LEU A 27 8.00 -15.91 -7.85
N GLU A 28 8.57 -16.17 -6.67
CA GLU A 28 8.01 -17.08 -5.67
C GLU A 28 6.65 -16.58 -5.16
N VAL A 29 6.55 -15.29 -4.81
CA VAL A 29 5.30 -14.66 -4.32
C VAL A 29 4.19 -14.64 -5.38
N VAL A 30 4.51 -14.38 -6.65
CA VAL A 30 3.50 -14.44 -7.73
C VAL A 30 3.05 -15.87 -7.99
N TRP A 31 3.96 -16.86 -7.96
CA TRP A 31 3.56 -18.26 -8.07
C TRP A 31 2.60 -18.66 -6.94
N SER A 32 2.94 -18.34 -5.69
CA SER A 32 2.08 -18.61 -4.53
C SER A 32 0.69 -17.94 -4.64
N ALA A 33 0.61 -16.71 -5.16
CA ALA A 33 -0.66 -16.02 -5.36
C ALA A 33 -1.53 -16.58 -6.50
N ILE A 34 -0.91 -17.23 -7.50
CA ILE A 34 -1.61 -17.96 -8.57
C ILE A 34 -2.21 -19.26 -8.00
N GLU A 35 -1.47 -19.96 -7.14
CA GLU A 35 -1.93 -21.16 -6.45
C GLU A 35 -3.02 -20.88 -5.40
N ASP A 36 -2.89 -19.81 -4.59
CA ASP A 36 -3.90 -19.35 -3.61
C ASP A 36 -5.22 -18.98 -4.30
N ALA A 37 -5.14 -18.32 -5.46
CA ALA A 37 -6.30 -18.03 -6.32
C ALA A 37 -6.91 -19.28 -6.99
N GLY A 38 -6.29 -20.46 -6.86
CA GLY A 38 -6.78 -21.74 -7.40
C GLY A 38 -6.47 -21.99 -8.88
N TYR A 39 -5.57 -21.21 -9.49
CA TYR A 39 -5.19 -21.34 -10.90
C TYR A 39 -3.92 -22.18 -11.07
N ARG A 40 -3.84 -22.96 -12.16
CA ARG A 40 -2.54 -23.45 -12.64
C ARG A 40 -1.90 -22.36 -13.50
N PRO A 41 -0.58 -22.10 -13.40
CA PRO A 41 0.08 -21.14 -14.29
C PRO A 41 -0.10 -21.44 -15.79
N THR A 42 -0.22 -22.72 -16.17
CA THR A 42 -0.55 -23.14 -17.55
C THR A 42 -1.96 -22.75 -18.02
N GLU A 43 -2.85 -22.33 -17.12
CA GLU A 43 -4.16 -21.76 -17.45
C GLU A 43 -4.11 -20.23 -17.59
N LEU A 44 -3.01 -19.58 -17.22
CA LEU A 44 -2.75 -18.16 -17.44
C LEU A 44 -1.83 -17.92 -18.65
N ALA A 45 -0.99 -18.90 -18.97
CA ALA A 45 -0.12 -18.90 -20.15
C ALA A 45 -0.88 -18.53 -21.43
N GLY A 46 -0.30 -17.59 -22.18
CA GLY A 46 -0.78 -17.06 -23.44
C GLY A 46 -1.93 -16.06 -23.35
N LYS A 47 -2.52 -15.85 -22.16
CA LYS A 47 -3.65 -14.92 -21.95
C LYS A 47 -3.18 -13.50 -21.67
N ARG A 48 -4.12 -12.55 -21.79
CA ARG A 48 -3.93 -11.14 -21.43
C ARG A 48 -3.98 -10.96 -19.90
N VAL A 49 -2.97 -11.47 -19.21
CA VAL A 49 -2.76 -11.21 -17.78
C VAL A 49 -1.80 -10.03 -17.64
N GLY A 50 -2.23 -8.97 -16.97
CA GLY A 50 -1.36 -7.84 -16.64
C GLY A 50 -0.51 -8.10 -15.39
N VAL A 51 0.68 -7.51 -15.31
CA VAL A 51 1.60 -7.63 -14.18
C VAL A 51 2.09 -6.23 -13.79
N PHE A 52 1.71 -5.77 -12.61
CA PHE A 52 1.98 -4.43 -12.09
C PHE A 52 2.72 -4.58 -10.76
N VAL A 53 4.03 -4.32 -10.74
CA VAL A 53 4.87 -4.54 -9.55
C VAL A 53 5.58 -3.26 -9.15
N ALA A 54 5.39 -2.85 -7.91
CA ALA A 54 6.12 -1.72 -7.34
C ALA A 54 7.45 -2.13 -6.72
N ALA A 55 8.49 -1.37 -7.02
CA ALA A 55 9.82 -1.44 -6.43
C ALA A 55 10.52 -0.08 -6.63
N THR A 56 11.30 0.35 -5.65
CA THR A 56 11.81 1.75 -5.55
C THR A 56 13.33 1.85 -5.50
N ASN A 57 14.02 0.76 -5.17
CA ASN A 57 15.46 0.75 -4.91
C ASN A 57 16.15 -0.44 -5.61
N SER A 58 17.45 -0.29 -5.89
CA SER A 58 18.28 -1.27 -6.61
C SER A 58 19.57 -1.57 -5.83
N ASP A 59 19.45 -1.66 -4.50
CA ASP A 59 20.55 -1.86 -3.55
C ASP A 59 21.48 -3.02 -3.97
N TYR A 60 20.95 -4.09 -4.56
CA TYR A 60 21.76 -5.26 -4.92
C TYR A 60 22.84 -4.96 -5.97
N LEU A 61 22.64 -3.96 -6.84
CA LEU A 61 23.66 -3.53 -7.79
C LEU A 61 24.79 -2.76 -7.09
N GLU A 62 24.48 -2.01 -6.02
CA GLU A 62 25.49 -1.37 -5.17
C GLU A 62 26.28 -2.42 -4.39
N VAL A 63 25.60 -3.38 -3.76
CA VAL A 63 26.23 -4.51 -3.03
C VAL A 63 27.17 -5.31 -3.94
N GLN A 64 26.75 -5.63 -5.17
CA GLN A 64 27.61 -6.34 -6.12
C GLN A 64 28.86 -5.53 -6.50
N ARG A 65 28.75 -4.21 -6.69
CA ARG A 65 29.88 -3.31 -6.97
C ARG A 65 30.82 -3.19 -5.77
N ALA A 66 30.28 -3.05 -4.56
CA ALA A 66 31.06 -2.99 -3.32
C ALA A 66 31.81 -4.31 -3.06
N ALA A 67 31.23 -5.45 -3.44
CA ALA A 67 31.88 -6.76 -3.43
C ALA A 67 32.88 -6.98 -4.60
N GLY A 68 33.17 -5.94 -5.40
CA GLY A 68 34.15 -6.00 -6.49
C GLY A 68 33.71 -6.82 -7.71
N ARG A 69 32.42 -7.16 -7.87
CA ARG A 69 31.93 -7.84 -9.07
C ARG A 69 31.94 -6.88 -10.27
N GLY A 70 32.52 -7.34 -11.38
CA GLY A 70 32.48 -6.64 -12.65
C GLY A 70 31.13 -6.76 -13.36
N THR A 71 30.98 -6.06 -14.48
CA THR A 71 29.80 -6.19 -15.34
C THR A 71 29.83 -7.52 -16.09
N GLU A 72 28.78 -8.31 -15.95
CA GLU A 72 28.55 -9.58 -16.64
C GLU A 72 27.28 -9.52 -17.50
N GLY A 73 27.07 -10.51 -18.38
CA GLY A 73 25.95 -10.51 -19.33
C GLY A 73 24.57 -10.39 -18.69
N HIS A 74 24.38 -10.93 -17.47
CA HIS A 74 23.13 -10.83 -16.72
C HIS A 74 23.07 -9.63 -15.77
N THR A 75 24.10 -8.79 -15.63
CA THR A 75 24.09 -7.68 -14.64
C THR A 75 22.98 -6.66 -14.92
N ILE A 76 22.72 -6.35 -16.19
CA ILE A 76 21.64 -5.40 -16.57
C ILE A 76 20.27 -6.02 -16.30
N THR A 77 20.05 -7.26 -16.72
CA THR A 77 18.78 -7.98 -16.49
C THR A 77 18.56 -8.36 -15.03
N GLY A 78 19.62 -8.47 -14.24
CA GLY A 78 19.54 -8.76 -12.80
C GLY A 78 19.20 -7.54 -11.94
N ALA A 79 19.56 -6.33 -12.36
CA ALA A 79 19.38 -5.12 -11.55
C ALA A 79 18.21 -4.21 -11.96
N ALA A 80 17.78 -4.23 -13.23
CA ALA A 80 16.77 -3.29 -13.73
C ALA A 80 15.36 -3.58 -13.15
N LEU A 81 14.73 -2.57 -12.54
CA LEU A 81 13.40 -2.70 -11.89
C LEU A 81 12.30 -3.15 -12.86
N SER A 82 12.36 -2.72 -14.13
CA SER A 82 11.46 -3.17 -15.19
C SER A 82 11.51 -4.68 -15.46
N ILE A 83 12.60 -5.36 -15.08
CA ILE A 83 12.73 -6.82 -15.24
C ILE A 83 11.99 -7.58 -14.14
N ILE A 84 11.64 -6.95 -13.00
CA ILE A 84 10.82 -7.60 -11.97
C ILE A 84 9.47 -8.10 -12.57
N PRO A 85 8.59 -7.25 -13.12
CA PRO A 85 7.37 -7.71 -13.78
C PRO A 85 7.64 -8.42 -15.11
N ASN A 86 8.64 -7.98 -15.91
CA ASN A 86 8.88 -8.57 -17.23
C ASN A 86 9.39 -10.01 -17.15
N ARG A 87 10.15 -10.39 -16.11
CA ARG A 87 10.61 -11.76 -15.89
C ARG A 87 9.45 -12.67 -15.46
N ILE A 88 8.52 -12.18 -14.64
CA ILE A 88 7.25 -12.86 -14.33
C ILE A 88 6.47 -13.11 -15.63
N SER A 89 6.23 -12.05 -16.41
CA SER A 89 5.46 -12.12 -17.66
C SER A 89 6.10 -13.06 -18.69
N TYR A 90 7.43 -13.06 -18.80
CA TYR A 90 8.18 -13.95 -19.68
C TYR A 90 8.08 -15.42 -19.25
N LEU A 91 8.35 -15.75 -17.98
CA LEU A 91 8.39 -17.13 -17.51
C LEU A 91 7.00 -17.79 -17.47
N LEU A 92 5.93 -16.98 -17.38
CA LEU A 92 4.55 -17.45 -17.32
C LEU A 92 3.75 -17.21 -18.62
N ASP A 93 4.41 -16.74 -19.71
CA ASP A 93 3.82 -16.41 -21.02
C ASP A 93 2.59 -15.45 -20.91
N LEU A 94 2.68 -14.43 -20.05
CA LEU A 94 1.61 -13.47 -19.81
C LEU A 94 1.68 -12.32 -20.82
N ARG A 95 0.55 -12.01 -21.45
CA ARG A 95 0.47 -11.09 -22.62
C ARG A 95 -0.40 -9.86 -22.38
N GLY A 96 -0.59 -9.47 -21.12
CA GLY A 96 -1.13 -8.15 -20.75
C GLY A 96 -0.02 -7.09 -20.57
N PRO A 97 -0.35 -5.91 -20.02
CA PRO A 97 0.65 -4.91 -19.66
C PRO A 97 1.60 -5.45 -18.59
N SER A 98 2.90 -5.21 -18.74
CA SER A 98 3.94 -5.63 -17.78
C SER A 98 4.72 -4.39 -17.36
N ILE A 99 4.45 -3.88 -16.15
CA ILE A 99 4.79 -2.52 -15.72
C ILE A 99 5.43 -2.53 -14.33
N ALA A 100 6.60 -1.88 -14.22
CA ALA A 100 7.21 -1.56 -12.94
C ALA A 100 6.73 -0.19 -12.48
N VAL A 101 6.37 -0.07 -11.20
CA VAL A 101 5.72 1.13 -10.63
C VAL A 101 6.60 1.73 -9.55
N ASP A 102 7.10 2.93 -9.80
CA ASP A 102 7.72 3.77 -8.78
C ASP A 102 6.85 5.00 -8.53
N THR A 103 6.23 5.03 -7.35
CA THR A 103 5.68 6.25 -6.73
C THR A 103 6.08 6.31 -5.26
N ALA A 104 7.32 5.89 -4.94
CA ALA A 104 7.79 5.69 -3.58
C ALA A 104 6.81 4.82 -2.74
N CYS A 105 6.45 5.31 -1.55
CA CYS A 105 5.68 4.61 -0.52
C CYS A 105 4.25 4.19 -0.91
N SER A 106 3.66 4.81 -1.92
CA SER A 106 2.35 4.42 -2.47
C SER A 106 2.43 3.34 -3.56
N GLY A 107 3.64 2.98 -4.01
CA GLY A 107 3.89 2.21 -5.22
C GLY A 107 2.97 1.00 -5.41
N SER A 108 2.84 0.12 -4.42
CA SER A 108 2.02 -1.09 -4.55
C SER A 108 0.51 -0.83 -4.66
N LEU A 109 -0.01 0.27 -4.09
CA LEU A 109 -1.41 0.66 -4.31
C LEU A 109 -1.59 1.43 -5.63
N THR A 110 -0.58 2.17 -6.09
CA THR A 110 -0.54 2.69 -7.48
C THR A 110 -0.52 1.54 -8.50
N ALA A 111 0.19 0.44 -8.21
CA ALA A 111 0.18 -0.76 -9.03
C ALA A 111 -1.20 -1.42 -9.06
N VAL A 112 -1.90 -1.52 -7.92
CA VAL A 112 -3.29 -1.99 -7.90
C VAL A 112 -4.26 -1.02 -8.61
N HIS A 113 -4.03 0.30 -8.53
CA HIS A 113 -4.79 1.28 -9.31
C HIS A 113 -4.66 1.01 -10.81
N GLN A 114 -3.43 0.90 -11.32
CA GLN A 114 -3.17 0.63 -12.73
C GLN A 114 -3.74 -0.73 -13.19
N ALA A 115 -3.63 -1.76 -12.35
CA ALA A 115 -4.25 -3.05 -12.60
C ALA A 115 -5.78 -2.98 -12.69
N CYS A 116 -6.42 -2.24 -11.79
CA CYS A 116 -7.87 -2.05 -11.81
C CYS A 116 -8.33 -1.20 -13.01
N ALA A 117 -7.53 -0.24 -13.46
CA ALA A 117 -7.78 0.48 -14.71
C ALA A 117 -7.70 -0.47 -15.92
N ALA A 118 -6.59 -1.21 -16.07
CA ALA A 118 -6.40 -2.14 -17.18
C ALA A 118 -7.47 -3.25 -17.27
N LEU A 119 -8.04 -3.67 -16.13
CA LEU A 119 -9.17 -4.59 -16.05
C LEU A 119 -10.52 -3.95 -16.41
N ARG A 120 -10.73 -2.65 -16.14
CA ARG A 120 -11.94 -1.91 -16.55
C ARG A 120 -11.93 -1.60 -18.05
N ASP A 121 -10.76 -1.21 -18.56
CA ASP A 121 -10.57 -0.78 -19.95
C ASP A 121 -10.45 -1.98 -20.92
N GLY A 122 -10.41 -3.21 -20.38
CA GLY A 122 -10.36 -4.45 -21.17
C GLY A 122 -8.97 -4.75 -21.77
N THR A 123 -7.93 -4.06 -21.31
CA THR A 123 -6.52 -4.25 -21.71
C THR A 123 -5.96 -5.58 -21.18
N CYS A 124 -6.44 -6.03 -20.03
CA CYS A 124 -6.22 -7.38 -19.51
C CYS A 124 -7.52 -8.00 -18.96
N ASP A 125 -7.57 -9.33 -18.90
CA ASP A 125 -8.72 -10.10 -18.39
C ASP A 125 -8.53 -10.52 -16.91
N VAL A 126 -7.26 -10.61 -16.49
CA VAL A 126 -6.77 -10.84 -15.13
C VAL A 126 -5.56 -9.91 -14.92
N ALA A 127 -5.28 -9.49 -13.69
CA ALA A 127 -4.09 -8.72 -13.37
C ALA A 127 -3.45 -9.20 -12.06
N ILE A 128 -2.12 -9.20 -12.00
CA ILE A 128 -1.32 -9.45 -10.81
C ILE A 128 -0.77 -8.10 -10.37
N ALA A 129 -1.02 -7.69 -9.13
CA ALA A 129 -0.70 -6.34 -8.67
C ALA A 129 -0.14 -6.34 -7.24
N GLY A 130 0.93 -5.59 -7.00
CA GLY A 130 1.53 -5.48 -5.67
C GLY A 130 2.89 -4.81 -5.67
N GLY A 131 3.81 -5.26 -4.81
CA GLY A 131 5.16 -4.70 -4.74
C GLY A 131 6.09 -5.40 -3.76
N VAL A 132 7.35 -4.95 -3.77
CA VAL A 132 8.45 -5.44 -2.94
C VAL A 132 9.32 -4.26 -2.46
N SER A 133 9.80 -4.30 -1.23
CA SER A 133 11.00 -3.57 -0.78
C SER A 133 11.88 -4.50 0.05
N LEU A 134 13.20 -4.43 -0.19
CA LEU A 134 14.25 -5.12 0.54
C LEU A 134 15.38 -4.13 0.84
N ILE A 135 16.05 -4.29 1.98
CA ILE A 135 17.06 -3.37 2.50
C ILE A 135 18.42 -4.06 2.41
N LEU A 136 19.12 -3.86 1.31
CA LEU A 136 20.38 -4.57 1.03
C LEU A 136 21.60 -3.65 1.17
N SER A 137 21.40 -2.32 1.24
CA SER A 137 22.43 -1.30 1.46
C SER A 137 22.12 -0.38 2.65
N PRO A 138 23.13 0.06 3.43
CA PRO A 138 22.94 1.08 4.46
C PRO A 138 22.71 2.49 3.88
N ALA A 139 23.06 2.76 2.61
CA ALA A 139 23.06 4.12 2.05
C ALA A 139 21.70 4.83 2.14
N VAL A 140 20.59 4.10 1.94
CA VAL A 140 19.23 4.64 2.09
C VAL A 140 18.89 4.86 3.57
N TYR A 141 19.35 4.00 4.47
CA TYR A 141 19.21 4.19 5.93
C TYR A 141 19.94 5.45 6.41
N GLU A 142 21.16 5.69 5.92
CA GLU A 142 21.96 6.87 6.22
C GLU A 142 21.31 8.15 5.70
N ALA A 143 20.81 8.15 4.45
CA ALA A 143 20.12 9.29 3.85
C ALA A 143 18.82 9.66 4.59
N LEU A 144 18.00 8.67 4.94
CA LEU A 144 16.75 8.87 5.69
C LEU A 144 16.99 9.33 7.13
N SER A 145 18.06 8.84 7.77
CA SER A 145 18.51 9.29 9.09
C SER A 145 18.99 10.75 9.07
N ALA A 146 19.81 11.11 8.08
CA ALA A 146 20.26 12.49 7.86
C ALA A 146 19.12 13.47 7.49
N GLY A 147 18.00 12.95 6.98
CA GLY A 147 16.76 13.70 6.74
C GLY A 147 15.82 13.82 7.95
N GLU A 148 16.18 13.31 9.13
CA GLU A 148 15.31 13.23 10.32
C GLU A 148 13.97 12.50 10.05
N MET A 149 13.98 11.51 9.14
CA MET A 149 12.78 10.76 8.73
C MET A 149 12.55 9.50 9.59
N LEU A 150 13.60 9.00 10.23
CA LEU A 150 13.61 7.73 10.96
C LEU A 150 13.45 7.92 12.47
N SER A 151 12.66 7.06 13.10
CA SER A 151 12.43 7.04 14.55
C SER A 151 13.69 6.59 15.31
N PRO A 152 14.19 7.35 16.30
CA PRO A 152 15.38 6.98 17.08
C PRO A 152 15.25 5.70 17.92
N ASP A 153 14.02 5.25 18.23
CA ASP A 153 13.80 3.97 18.94
C ASP A 153 13.43 2.80 18.01
N GLY A 154 13.45 3.04 16.70
CA GLY A 154 13.17 2.04 15.68
C GLY A 154 11.70 1.61 15.59
N ARG A 155 10.73 2.49 15.87
CA ARG A 155 9.29 2.17 15.75
C ARG A 155 8.45 3.26 15.11
N CYS A 156 7.53 2.84 14.25
CA CYS A 156 6.41 3.67 13.81
C CYS A 156 5.42 3.83 14.97
N LYS A 157 5.52 4.93 15.73
CA LYS A 157 4.65 5.24 16.88
C LYS A 157 3.36 5.95 16.44
N THR A 158 2.64 5.30 15.55
CA THR A 158 1.47 5.82 14.84
C THR A 158 0.39 6.37 15.79
N PHE A 159 -0.09 7.59 15.52
CA PHE A 159 -1.11 8.34 16.28
C PHE A 159 -0.77 8.67 17.74
N ASP A 160 0.41 8.27 18.23
CA ASP A 160 0.84 8.48 19.61
C ASP A 160 1.51 9.85 19.82
N SER A 161 1.42 10.41 21.03
CA SER A 161 2.03 11.70 21.38
C SER A 161 3.56 11.74 21.23
N ARG A 162 4.21 10.57 21.17
CA ARG A 162 5.66 10.41 20.96
C ARG A 162 6.03 10.08 19.50
N ALA A 163 5.12 10.27 18.55
CA ALA A 163 5.37 10.10 17.10
C ALA A 163 6.58 10.95 16.64
N ASP A 164 7.72 10.29 16.37
CA ASP A 164 9.03 10.90 16.13
C ASP A 164 9.72 10.45 14.82
N GLY A 165 9.05 9.63 14.00
CA GLY A 165 9.60 9.05 12.77
C GLY A 165 9.03 7.67 12.45
N TYR A 166 9.53 7.05 11.38
CA TYR A 166 9.21 5.66 11.03
C TYR A 166 10.45 4.74 11.13
N VAL A 167 10.25 3.43 11.09
CA VAL A 167 11.33 2.45 10.88
C VAL A 167 11.14 1.79 9.52
N ARG A 168 12.22 1.57 8.75
CA ARG A 168 12.13 0.83 7.49
C ARG A 168 11.81 -0.65 7.78
N GLY A 169 11.02 -1.28 6.94
CA GLY A 169 10.74 -2.72 6.98
C GLY A 169 10.84 -3.35 5.60
N GLU A 170 10.88 -4.67 5.55
CA GLU A 170 11.07 -5.45 4.33
C GLU A 170 9.86 -6.34 4.05
N GLY A 171 9.58 -6.61 2.78
CA GLY A 171 8.54 -7.56 2.39
C GLY A 171 8.17 -7.49 0.91
N ALA A 172 7.44 -8.50 0.47
CA ALA A 172 6.83 -8.59 -0.84
C ALA A 172 5.40 -9.11 -0.73
N GLY A 173 4.53 -8.72 -1.66
CA GLY A 173 3.16 -9.20 -1.71
C GLY A 173 2.48 -8.82 -3.03
N VAL A 174 1.56 -9.66 -3.49
CA VAL A 174 0.67 -9.37 -4.62
C VAL A 174 -0.76 -9.85 -4.35
N VAL A 175 -1.72 -9.26 -5.05
CA VAL A 175 -3.07 -9.80 -5.25
C VAL A 175 -3.25 -10.20 -6.71
N LEU A 176 -3.93 -11.33 -6.94
CA LEU A 176 -4.51 -11.67 -8.24
C LEU A 176 -5.90 -11.04 -8.32
N LEU A 177 -6.14 -10.28 -9.37
CA LEU A 177 -7.30 -9.42 -9.57
C LEU A 177 -8.02 -9.79 -10.86
N LYS A 178 -9.35 -9.81 -10.78
CA LYS A 178 -10.25 -10.22 -11.86
C LYS A 178 -11.58 -9.48 -11.68
N PRO A 179 -12.31 -9.10 -12.75
CA PRO A 179 -13.57 -8.40 -12.59
C PRO A 179 -14.59 -9.33 -11.90
N ASN A 180 -15.33 -8.82 -10.92
CA ASN A 180 -16.15 -9.64 -10.02
C ASN A 180 -17.21 -10.48 -10.75
N GLY A 181 -17.77 -10.00 -11.86
CA GLY A 181 -18.70 -10.78 -12.69
C GLY A 181 -18.08 -12.08 -13.24
N PRO A 182 -17.00 -12.01 -14.04
CA PRO A 182 -16.15 -13.16 -14.36
C PRO A 182 -15.79 -14.03 -13.16
N ALA A 183 -15.33 -13.44 -12.04
CA ALA A 183 -14.91 -14.22 -10.89
C ALA A 183 -16.03 -15.08 -10.29
N GLN A 184 -17.24 -14.53 -10.18
CA GLN A 184 -18.43 -15.24 -9.71
C GLN A 184 -18.94 -16.31 -10.68
N ARG A 185 -18.71 -16.17 -11.98
CA ARG A 185 -19.09 -17.20 -12.98
C ARG A 185 -18.15 -18.39 -12.94
N ASP A 186 -16.86 -18.11 -12.86
CA ASP A 186 -15.81 -19.12 -13.00
C ASP A 186 -15.59 -19.88 -11.67
N GLY A 187 -16.09 -19.34 -10.56
CA GLY A 187 -16.17 -20.01 -9.27
C GLY A 187 -15.06 -19.64 -8.27
N ASP A 188 -14.34 -18.55 -8.53
CA ASP A 188 -13.13 -18.16 -7.80
C ASP A 188 -13.39 -17.91 -6.30
N ALA A 189 -12.39 -18.21 -5.48
CA ALA A 189 -12.38 -17.89 -4.06
C ALA A 189 -12.17 -16.38 -3.86
N VAL A 190 -13.24 -15.58 -3.94
CA VAL A 190 -13.14 -14.12 -3.79
C VAL A 190 -12.85 -13.75 -2.33
N HIS A 191 -11.59 -13.42 -2.01
CA HIS A 191 -11.20 -12.86 -0.71
C HIS A 191 -11.85 -11.48 -0.52
N ALA A 192 -11.66 -10.59 -1.52
CA ALA A 192 -12.24 -9.26 -1.55
C ALA A 192 -12.49 -8.72 -2.98
N VAL A 193 -13.30 -7.66 -3.09
CA VAL A 193 -13.80 -7.02 -4.32
C VAL A 193 -13.40 -5.54 -4.30
N ILE A 194 -12.54 -5.08 -5.20
CA ILE A 194 -12.22 -3.65 -5.29
C ILE A 194 -13.40 -2.92 -5.98
N LYS A 195 -14.13 -2.08 -5.25
CA LYS A 195 -15.24 -1.26 -5.81
C LYS A 195 -14.78 0.09 -6.34
N ALA A 196 -13.66 0.62 -5.85
CA ALA A 196 -13.02 1.82 -6.38
C ALA A 196 -11.51 1.79 -6.14
N VAL A 197 -10.77 2.57 -6.92
CA VAL A 197 -9.41 3.00 -6.61
C VAL A 197 -9.10 4.26 -7.42
N ALA A 198 -8.55 5.28 -6.77
CA ALA A 198 -8.17 6.57 -7.35
C ALA A 198 -6.69 6.89 -7.06
N VAL A 199 -6.08 7.81 -7.81
CA VAL A 199 -4.70 8.29 -7.57
C VAL A 199 -4.59 9.79 -7.87
N ASN A 200 -3.91 10.57 -7.01
CA ASN A 200 -3.58 11.98 -7.28
C ASN A 200 -2.16 12.37 -6.80
N HIS A 201 -1.85 13.67 -6.74
CA HIS A 201 -0.59 14.19 -6.22
C HIS A 201 -0.87 15.42 -5.34
N GLY A 202 -0.11 15.60 -4.26
CA GLY A 202 -0.25 16.71 -3.30
C GLY A 202 -0.03 18.14 -3.83
N GLY A 203 0.17 18.33 -5.14
CA GLY A 203 0.42 19.64 -5.75
C GLY A 203 1.69 20.33 -5.21
N ARG A 204 1.59 21.65 -4.96
CA ARG A 204 2.69 22.46 -4.40
C ARG A 204 2.41 22.78 -2.93
N THR A 205 3.19 22.18 -2.03
CA THR A 205 3.12 22.38 -0.58
C THR A 205 4.30 23.23 -0.06
N THR A 206 4.62 23.14 1.23
CA THR A 206 5.68 23.90 1.91
C THR A 206 7.09 23.32 1.70
N SER A 207 7.23 22.04 1.40
CA SER A 207 8.45 21.36 0.97
C SER A 207 8.08 20.22 0.01
N LEU A 208 9.03 19.67 -0.76
CA LEU A 208 8.75 18.61 -1.74
C LEU A 208 8.11 17.34 -1.12
N THR A 209 8.37 17.10 0.16
CA THR A 209 7.95 15.91 0.93
C THR A 209 6.81 16.19 1.93
N ALA A 210 6.39 17.46 2.08
CA ALA A 210 5.32 17.83 2.99
C ALA A 210 3.95 17.37 2.43
N PRO A 211 3.17 16.55 3.16
CA PRO A 211 1.86 16.08 2.72
C PRO A 211 0.82 17.22 2.66
N ASN A 212 -0.26 17.00 1.91
CA ASN A 212 -1.31 17.99 1.66
C ASN A 212 -2.69 17.46 2.12
N PRO A 213 -3.29 18.03 3.19
CA PRO A 213 -4.57 17.54 3.71
C PRO A 213 -5.74 17.79 2.75
N ASP A 214 -5.71 18.85 1.93
CA ASP A 214 -6.78 19.11 0.96
C ASP A 214 -6.69 18.12 -0.22
N ALA A 215 -5.49 17.81 -0.71
CA ALA A 215 -5.31 16.82 -1.79
C ALA A 215 -5.64 15.39 -1.32
N GLN A 216 -5.33 15.06 -0.06
CA GLN A 216 -5.79 13.84 0.61
C GLN A 216 -7.32 13.80 0.69
N ALA A 217 -7.95 14.91 1.09
CA ALA A 217 -9.39 15.00 1.20
C ALA A 217 -10.10 14.89 -0.16
N ASP A 218 -9.58 15.55 -1.20
CA ASP A 218 -10.06 15.44 -2.58
C ASP A 218 -9.99 14.00 -3.09
N LEU A 219 -8.87 13.31 -2.84
CA LEU A 219 -8.65 11.94 -3.30
C LEU A 219 -9.56 10.92 -2.59
N LEU A 220 -9.78 11.08 -1.29
CA LEU A 220 -10.78 10.29 -0.56
C LEU A 220 -12.19 10.56 -1.08
N VAL A 221 -12.55 11.83 -1.32
CA VAL A 221 -13.85 12.20 -1.90
C VAL A 221 -14.04 11.57 -3.29
N GLU A 222 -13.01 11.55 -4.13
CA GLU A 222 -13.01 10.86 -5.43
C GLU A 222 -13.27 9.36 -5.26
N ALA A 223 -12.49 8.68 -4.42
CA ALA A 223 -12.62 7.23 -4.20
C ALA A 223 -14.01 6.84 -3.64
N TYR A 224 -14.55 7.59 -2.68
CA TYR A 224 -15.87 7.33 -2.10
C TYR A 224 -17.04 7.63 -3.05
N ARG A 225 -16.91 8.64 -3.92
CA ARG A 225 -17.88 8.90 -4.99
C ARG A 225 -17.81 7.80 -6.06
N ALA A 226 -16.61 7.42 -6.51
CA ALA A 226 -16.40 6.35 -7.49
C ALA A 226 -16.89 4.98 -6.98
N ALA A 227 -16.84 4.74 -5.68
CA ALA A 227 -17.38 3.53 -5.06
C ALA A 227 -18.92 3.51 -4.96
N ASP A 228 -19.58 4.67 -5.07
CA ASP A 228 -20.91 4.98 -4.52
C ASP A 228 -21.17 4.34 -3.16
N VAL A 229 -20.60 4.94 -2.13
CA VAL A 229 -20.68 4.47 -0.75
C VAL A 229 -21.07 5.60 0.20
N PRO A 230 -21.97 5.37 1.18
CA PRO A 230 -22.21 6.30 2.27
C PRO A 230 -21.08 6.22 3.33
N PRO A 231 -20.42 7.33 3.70
CA PRO A 231 -19.27 7.33 4.62
C PRO A 231 -19.60 6.83 6.04
N GLU A 232 -20.86 6.91 6.46
CA GLU A 232 -21.35 6.35 7.72
C GLU A 232 -21.35 4.82 7.78
N THR A 233 -21.07 4.15 6.65
CA THR A 233 -20.93 2.69 6.58
C THR A 233 -19.48 2.21 6.74
N VAL A 234 -18.53 3.13 6.92
CA VAL A 234 -17.09 2.83 7.01
C VAL A 234 -16.75 2.40 8.45
N GLY A 235 -16.44 1.12 8.68
CA GLY A 235 -16.19 0.57 10.03
C GLY A 235 -14.73 0.58 10.51
N TYR A 236 -13.76 0.81 9.62
CA TYR A 236 -12.33 0.83 9.94
C TYR A 236 -11.58 1.80 9.00
N ILE A 237 -10.32 2.11 9.27
CA ILE A 237 -9.41 2.87 8.43
C ILE A 237 -7.98 2.40 8.71
N GLU A 238 -7.34 1.77 7.73
CA GLU A 238 -5.92 1.39 7.79
C GLU A 238 -5.06 2.61 7.41
N ALA A 239 -5.24 3.72 8.12
CA ALA A 239 -4.45 4.92 7.88
C ALA A 239 -2.95 4.59 7.89
N HIS A 240 -2.19 5.26 7.05
CA HIS A 240 -0.80 4.91 6.82
C HIS A 240 0.04 5.17 8.04
N GLY A 241 -0.20 6.30 8.73
CA GLY A 241 0.37 6.69 10.00
C GLY A 241 1.84 6.30 10.12
N THR A 242 2.72 7.12 9.53
CA THR A 242 4.17 6.89 9.59
C THR A 242 4.66 6.83 11.04
N GLY A 243 3.95 7.46 11.97
CA GLY A 243 4.47 7.78 13.29
C GLY A 243 5.31 9.05 13.26
N THR A 244 5.10 9.95 12.29
CA THR A 244 5.77 11.26 12.25
C THR A 244 4.90 12.33 12.90
N ALA A 245 5.52 13.21 13.70
CA ALA A 245 4.84 14.28 14.45
C ALA A 245 3.93 15.20 13.61
N LEU A 246 4.22 15.36 12.30
CA LEU A 246 3.48 16.21 11.38
C LEU A 246 2.57 15.43 10.41
N GLY A 247 2.98 14.23 10.02
CA GLY A 247 2.27 13.43 9.01
C GLY A 247 0.94 12.89 9.53
N ASP A 248 0.99 12.24 10.70
CA ASP A 248 -0.17 11.62 11.32
C ASP A 248 -1.31 12.64 11.60
N PRO A 249 -1.05 13.87 12.12
CA PRO A 249 -2.06 14.94 12.17
C PRO A 249 -2.64 15.32 10.80
N ILE A 250 -1.80 15.58 9.79
CA ILE A 250 -2.23 15.99 8.45
C ILE A 250 -3.14 14.92 7.83
N GLU A 251 -2.79 13.65 7.99
CA GLU A 251 -3.59 12.50 7.55
C GLU A 251 -5.00 12.49 8.20
N THR A 252 -5.09 12.80 9.50
CA THR A 252 -6.40 12.91 10.20
C THR A 252 -7.21 14.13 9.77
N THR A 253 -6.57 15.27 9.47
CA THR A 253 -7.25 16.45 8.88
C THR A 253 -7.81 16.14 7.49
N GLY A 254 -7.06 15.42 6.65
CA GLY A 254 -7.52 14.97 5.33
C GLY A 254 -8.73 14.03 5.44
N LEU A 255 -8.66 13.03 6.33
CA LEU A 255 -9.77 12.13 6.66
C LEU A 255 -11.02 12.87 7.14
N SER A 256 -10.90 13.69 8.18
CA SER A 256 -12.02 14.42 8.78
C SER A 256 -12.63 15.42 7.82
N THR A 257 -11.82 16.03 6.94
CA THR A 257 -12.31 16.93 5.88
C THR A 257 -13.03 16.16 4.76
N ALA A 258 -12.51 15.03 4.28
CA ALA A 258 -13.20 14.20 3.29
C ALA A 258 -14.56 13.71 3.81
N PHE A 259 -14.59 13.14 5.02
CA PHE A 259 -15.81 12.60 5.60
C PHE A 259 -16.82 13.70 5.94
N ARG A 260 -16.38 14.92 6.26
CA ARG A 260 -17.27 16.09 6.38
C ARG A 260 -17.89 16.48 5.04
N ARG A 261 -17.11 16.53 3.95
CA ARG A 261 -17.60 16.83 2.60
C ARG A 261 -18.62 15.77 2.12
N LEU A 262 -18.26 14.49 2.19
CA LEU A 262 -19.12 13.36 1.80
C LEU A 262 -20.44 13.31 2.59
N ARG A 263 -20.40 13.58 3.91
CA ARG A 263 -21.63 13.64 4.74
C ARG A 263 -22.51 14.83 4.35
N ALA A 264 -21.93 15.99 4.08
CA ALA A 264 -22.68 17.17 3.63
C ALA A 264 -23.34 16.94 2.26
N GLU A 265 -22.65 16.27 1.34
CA GLU A 265 -23.17 15.89 0.01
C GLU A 265 -24.36 14.92 0.09
N ARG A 266 -24.39 14.01 1.07
CA ARG A 266 -25.49 13.05 1.28
C ARG A 266 -26.56 13.53 2.29
N GLY A 267 -26.36 14.67 2.94
CA GLY A 267 -27.25 15.19 4.00
C GLY A 267 -27.23 14.37 5.31
N THR A 268 -26.22 13.54 5.51
CA THR A 268 -26.11 12.58 6.62
C THR A 268 -25.38 13.18 7.83
N GLN A 269 -25.75 12.75 9.04
CA GLN A 269 -25.14 13.22 10.29
C GLN A 269 -23.86 12.46 10.65
N ALA A 270 -23.17 12.90 11.72
CA ALA A 270 -22.07 12.14 12.31
C ALA A 270 -22.59 10.87 13.00
N ALA A 271 -22.06 9.71 12.58
CA ALA A 271 -22.14 8.46 13.34
C ALA A 271 -20.74 8.14 13.89
N PRO A 272 -20.58 7.84 15.19
CA PRO A 272 -19.31 7.32 15.73
C PRO A 272 -19.12 5.85 15.34
N GLY A 273 -17.87 5.38 15.31
CA GLY A 273 -17.56 3.94 15.20
C GLY A 273 -16.63 3.54 14.05
N CYS A 274 -16.00 4.49 13.35
CA CYS A 274 -14.99 4.18 12.34
C CYS A 274 -13.61 4.08 13.01
N ALA A 275 -13.17 2.88 13.38
CA ALA A 275 -11.85 2.70 14.00
C ALA A 275 -10.70 3.04 13.03
N ILE A 276 -9.53 3.49 13.49
CA ILE A 276 -8.36 3.82 12.66
C ILE A 276 -7.09 3.15 13.19
N GLY A 277 -6.14 2.75 12.34
CA GLY A 277 -4.85 2.17 12.77
C GLY A 277 -3.88 1.91 11.61
N SER A 278 -2.66 1.44 11.90
CA SER A 278 -1.63 1.16 10.88
C SER A 278 -0.84 -0.13 11.15
N VAL A 279 -0.61 -0.92 10.11
CA VAL A 279 0.23 -2.13 10.08
C VAL A 279 1.71 -1.79 10.31
N LYS A 280 2.11 -0.52 10.11
CA LYS A 280 3.48 -0.09 10.35
C LYS A 280 3.87 -0.16 11.82
N THR A 281 2.88 -0.10 12.71
CA THR A 281 3.08 -0.38 14.15
C THR A 281 3.46 -1.85 14.42
N ASN A 282 3.19 -2.77 13.49
CA ASN A 282 3.49 -4.20 13.62
C ASN A 282 4.80 -4.60 12.91
N ILE A 283 5.07 -4.05 11.72
CA ILE A 283 6.14 -4.52 10.80
C ILE A 283 7.03 -3.41 10.23
N GLY A 284 6.86 -2.15 10.66
CA GLY A 284 7.56 -1.00 10.09
C GLY A 284 7.00 -0.57 8.73
N HIS A 285 7.67 0.40 8.10
CA HIS A 285 7.30 0.91 6.79
C HIS A 285 7.97 0.09 5.68
N LEU A 286 7.20 -0.77 5.01
CA LEU A 286 7.63 -1.62 3.89
C LEU A 286 7.82 -0.87 2.55
N GLU A 287 8.06 0.46 2.61
CA GLU A 287 8.24 1.36 1.46
C GLU A 287 7.29 1.04 0.28
N ALA A 288 7.80 0.63 -0.88
CA ALA A 288 6.99 0.29 -2.05
C ALA A 288 5.91 -0.79 -1.78
N ALA A 289 6.17 -1.73 -0.86
CA ALA A 289 5.26 -2.80 -0.44
C ALA A 289 4.36 -2.43 0.77
N ALA A 290 4.46 -1.22 1.33
CA ALA A 290 3.64 -0.82 2.48
C ALA A 290 2.14 -0.80 2.16
N GLY A 291 1.78 -0.41 0.93
CA GLY A 291 0.38 -0.36 0.47
C GLY A 291 -0.29 -1.73 0.37
N ILE A 292 0.40 -2.74 -0.18
CA ILE A 292 -0.11 -4.11 -0.27
C ILE A 292 -0.20 -4.79 1.11
N ALA A 293 0.72 -4.48 2.04
CA ALA A 293 0.64 -4.96 3.42
C ALA A 293 -0.60 -4.42 4.16
N GLY A 294 -0.95 -3.14 3.97
CA GLY A 294 -2.19 -2.55 4.50
C GLY A 294 -3.44 -3.21 3.90
N LEU A 295 -3.45 -3.46 2.58
CA LEU A 295 -4.54 -4.18 1.91
C LEU A 295 -4.72 -5.60 2.48
N PHE A 296 -3.64 -6.37 2.64
CA PHE A 296 -3.69 -7.70 3.27
C PHE A 296 -4.25 -7.63 4.70
N LYS A 297 -3.87 -6.64 5.51
CA LYS A 297 -4.39 -6.47 6.88
C LYS A 297 -5.91 -6.32 6.92
N VAL A 298 -6.56 -5.58 6.01
CA VAL A 298 -8.04 -5.58 5.95
C VAL A 298 -8.63 -6.85 5.37
N VAL A 299 -8.02 -7.48 4.37
CA VAL A 299 -8.55 -8.74 3.83
C VAL A 299 -8.60 -9.80 4.95
N LEU A 300 -7.58 -9.84 5.81
CA LEU A 300 -7.57 -10.66 7.01
C LEU A 300 -8.57 -10.18 8.08
N ALA A 301 -8.61 -8.88 8.40
CA ALA A 301 -9.57 -8.32 9.37
C ALA A 301 -11.04 -8.58 8.96
N LEU A 302 -11.32 -8.56 7.66
CA LEU A 302 -12.58 -8.97 7.03
C LEU A 302 -12.90 -10.44 7.28
N GLN A 303 -11.97 -11.32 6.90
CA GLN A 303 -12.14 -12.77 6.99
C GLN A 303 -12.28 -13.24 8.44
N HIS A 304 -11.60 -12.57 9.38
CA HIS A 304 -11.66 -12.86 10.82
C HIS A 304 -12.65 -11.99 11.61
N GLY A 305 -13.37 -11.06 10.97
CA GLY A 305 -14.35 -10.17 11.61
C GLY A 305 -13.81 -9.30 12.75
N THR A 306 -12.49 -9.09 12.80
CA THR A 306 -11.75 -8.57 13.96
C THR A 306 -10.78 -7.48 13.50
N ILE A 307 -10.82 -6.33 14.16
CA ILE A 307 -9.90 -5.22 13.93
C ILE A 307 -8.71 -5.39 14.88
N PRO A 308 -7.49 -5.66 14.39
CA PRO A 308 -6.31 -5.82 15.24
C PRO A 308 -5.84 -4.46 15.79
N ALA A 309 -5.20 -4.50 16.96
CA ALA A 309 -4.67 -3.30 17.61
C ALA A 309 -3.55 -2.64 16.79
N SER A 310 -3.59 -1.31 16.72
CA SER A 310 -2.46 -0.46 16.31
C SER A 310 -1.51 -0.33 17.52
N LEU A 311 -0.29 -0.84 17.39
CA LEU A 311 0.65 -0.94 18.51
C LEU A 311 1.28 0.41 18.88
N HIS A 312 1.96 0.43 20.02
CA HIS A 312 2.74 1.55 20.59
C HIS A 312 1.94 2.77 21.06
N PHE A 313 0.68 2.90 20.62
CA PHE A 313 -0.28 3.88 21.13
C PHE A 313 -0.53 3.73 22.64
N GLN A 314 -0.20 4.78 23.40
CA GLN A 314 -0.42 4.91 24.85
C GLN A 314 -1.12 6.23 25.18
N GLU A 315 -0.78 7.31 24.47
CA GLU A 315 -1.41 8.62 24.59
C GLU A 315 -1.65 9.19 23.19
N ARG A 316 -2.84 9.71 22.93
CA ARG A 316 -3.19 10.32 21.64
C ARG A 316 -2.34 11.57 21.39
N ASN A 317 -1.76 11.68 20.19
CA ASN A 317 -1.16 12.94 19.73
C ASN A 317 -2.21 14.08 19.76
N PRO A 318 -1.96 15.19 20.48
CA PRO A 318 -2.95 16.24 20.70
C PRO A 318 -3.30 17.04 19.44
N TYR A 319 -2.56 16.86 18.33
CA TYR A 319 -2.81 17.53 17.05
C TYR A 319 -3.70 16.71 16.10
N LEU A 320 -4.12 15.49 16.44
CA LEU A 320 -5.01 14.70 15.58
C LEU A 320 -6.45 15.25 15.61
N GLU A 321 -7.05 15.51 14.45
CA GLU A 321 -8.42 16.03 14.32
C GLU A 321 -9.47 14.90 14.35
N LEU A 322 -9.58 14.23 15.50
CA LEU A 322 -10.54 13.13 15.73
C LEU A 322 -11.83 13.58 16.44
N ASP A 323 -11.78 14.64 17.26
CA ASP A 323 -12.91 15.06 18.10
C ASP A 323 -14.09 15.59 17.28
N GLY A 324 -15.29 15.07 17.54
CA GLY A 324 -16.49 15.33 16.72
C GLY A 324 -16.46 14.66 15.34
N GLY A 325 -15.38 13.97 14.99
CA GLY A 325 -15.30 13.06 13.85
C GLY A 325 -15.93 11.70 14.14
N PRO A 326 -15.99 10.81 13.13
CA PRO A 326 -16.42 9.42 13.31
C PRO A 326 -15.29 8.50 13.84
N PHE A 327 -14.08 9.03 14.03
CA PHE A 327 -12.82 8.29 14.08
C PHE A 327 -12.28 8.03 15.49
N GLU A 328 -11.86 6.80 15.76
CA GLU A 328 -11.24 6.38 17.03
C GLU A 328 -10.02 5.49 16.75
N VAL A 329 -8.89 5.66 17.46
CA VAL A 329 -7.71 4.80 17.25
C VAL A 329 -7.97 3.41 17.82
N ALA A 330 -7.70 2.37 17.02
CA ALA A 330 -7.83 0.96 17.38
C ALA A 330 -6.73 0.53 18.38
N ALA A 331 -6.78 1.05 19.60
CA ALA A 331 -5.77 0.82 20.64
C ALA A 331 -5.77 -0.62 21.20
N THR A 332 -6.87 -1.34 21.06
CA THR A 332 -7.03 -2.74 21.48
C THR A 332 -7.69 -3.57 20.37
N PRO A 333 -7.57 -4.91 20.37
CA PRO A 333 -8.24 -5.75 19.39
C PRO A 333 -9.76 -5.67 19.58
N GLY A 334 -10.46 -5.08 18.62
CA GLY A 334 -11.90 -4.87 18.66
C GLY A 334 -12.66 -5.83 17.73
N PRO A 335 -13.95 -6.12 18.00
CA PRO A 335 -14.81 -6.68 16.97
C PRO A 335 -14.92 -5.68 15.81
N GLY A 336 -15.12 -6.18 14.58
CA GLY A 336 -15.60 -5.34 13.48
C GLY A 336 -17.03 -4.89 13.77
N HIS A 337 -17.19 -3.75 14.46
CA HIS A 337 -18.49 -3.23 14.90
C HIS A 337 -19.48 -3.16 13.72
N GLY A 338 -20.61 -3.84 13.89
CA GLY A 338 -21.58 -4.07 12.80
C GLY A 338 -22.60 -2.94 12.61
N PRO A 339 -23.55 -3.11 11.67
CA PRO A 339 -23.83 -4.32 10.89
C PRO A 339 -23.07 -4.36 9.55
N ALA A 340 -23.03 -5.55 8.97
CA ALA A 340 -22.77 -5.75 7.54
C ALA A 340 -21.40 -5.31 6.97
N LEU A 341 -20.36 -5.16 7.81
CA LEU A 341 -18.94 -4.95 7.45
C LEU A 341 -18.76 -4.15 6.15
N PRO A 342 -18.88 -2.81 6.18
CA PRO A 342 -18.88 -1.98 4.98
C PRO A 342 -17.62 -1.07 4.83
N PRO A 343 -17.47 -0.26 3.76
CA PRO A 343 -16.22 0.24 3.13
C PRO A 343 -15.10 0.98 3.93
N ALA A 344 -14.52 0.37 4.96
CA ALA A 344 -13.35 0.88 5.70
C ALA A 344 -12.14 1.30 4.85
N ALA A 345 -11.48 2.44 5.08
CA ALA A 345 -10.46 3.04 4.17
C ALA A 345 -9.04 3.32 4.72
N ASN A 346 -7.90 2.96 4.09
CA ASN A 346 -6.61 3.64 4.42
C ASN A 346 -6.72 5.18 4.09
N CYS A 347 -5.73 6.05 4.35
CA CYS A 347 -5.71 7.46 3.87
C CYS A 347 -4.44 7.76 3.02
N PRO A 348 -4.42 8.62 1.94
CA PRO A 348 -3.50 8.48 0.77
C PRO A 348 -2.30 9.49 0.57
N ASP A 349 -1.16 9.00 0.05
CA ASP A 349 0.23 9.57 -0.04
C ASP A 349 0.50 10.94 -0.72
N ALA A 350 1.77 11.36 -0.72
CA ALA A 350 2.26 12.53 -1.48
C ALA A 350 2.04 12.39 -2.99
N VAL A 351 2.17 11.16 -3.52
CA VAL A 351 1.46 10.67 -4.71
C VAL A 351 0.37 9.71 -4.23
N GLY A 352 -0.81 10.27 -3.94
CA GLY A 352 -1.83 9.57 -3.18
C GLY A 352 -2.45 8.42 -3.93
N SER A 353 -2.71 7.29 -3.24
CA SER A 353 -3.28 6.08 -3.84
C SER A 353 -4.49 5.58 -3.05
N ALA A 354 -5.68 6.03 -3.44
CA ALA A 354 -6.91 5.73 -2.73
C ALA A 354 -7.69 4.50 -3.25
N LEU A 355 -7.21 3.30 -2.91
CA LEU A 355 -7.90 2.02 -3.14
C LEU A 355 -9.12 1.79 -2.23
N SER A 356 -9.96 0.83 -2.63
CA SER A 356 -11.23 0.56 -2.01
C SER A 356 -11.75 -0.90 -2.27
N ALA A 357 -11.34 -1.90 -1.45
CA ALA A 357 -11.63 -3.37 -1.43
C ALA A 357 -12.96 -3.89 -0.75
N SER A 358 -13.35 -5.17 -0.74
CA SER A 358 -14.64 -5.56 -0.08
C SER A 358 -14.84 -7.05 0.12
N ALA A 359 -15.19 -7.58 1.31
CA ALA A 359 -15.35 -9.03 1.48
C ALA A 359 -16.20 -9.70 0.39
N GLY A 360 -15.70 -10.83 -0.09
CA GLY A 360 -16.39 -11.59 -1.13
C GLY A 360 -17.68 -12.26 -0.61
N PRO A 361 -18.50 -12.80 -1.53
CA PRO A 361 -19.52 -13.78 -1.18
C PRO A 361 -18.83 -15.07 -0.68
N THR A 362 -18.56 -15.15 0.62
CA THR A 362 -17.88 -16.29 1.25
C THR A 362 -18.70 -17.59 1.09
N ARG A 363 -18.28 -18.43 0.14
CA ARG A 363 -18.65 -19.84 0.12
C ARG A 363 -17.73 -20.60 1.07
N THR A 364 -18.17 -20.81 2.31
CA THR A 364 -17.51 -21.74 3.21
C THR A 364 -17.50 -23.15 2.60
N SER A 365 -16.30 -23.64 2.29
CA SER A 365 -16.04 -24.98 1.75
C SER A 365 -16.18 -26.08 2.81
N CYS A 366 -17.27 -26.04 3.59
CA CYS A 366 -17.62 -27.07 4.55
C CYS A 366 -17.86 -28.41 3.83
N TRP A 367 -16.95 -29.36 4.04
CA TRP A 367 -17.05 -30.76 3.60
C TRP A 367 -18.14 -31.54 4.39
N ARG A 368 -19.42 -31.11 4.30
CA ARG A 368 -20.63 -31.93 4.48
C ARG A 368 -21.93 -31.16 4.22
N ASN A 369 -22.75 -31.74 3.33
CA ASN A 369 -24.21 -31.65 3.20
C ASN A 369 -24.97 -30.31 3.43
N ARG A 370 -25.59 -29.86 2.32
CA ARG A 370 -26.90 -29.19 2.22
C ARG A 370 -27.05 -27.73 2.69
N THR A 371 -27.19 -26.88 1.68
CA THR A 371 -28.15 -25.75 1.58
C THR A 371 -28.20 -24.70 2.69
N CYS A 372 -27.54 -23.56 2.44
CA CYS A 372 -28.14 -22.25 2.73
C CYS A 372 -27.64 -21.20 1.71
N ARG A 373 -28.34 -20.07 1.55
CA ARG A 373 -27.96 -18.93 0.68
C ARG A 373 -28.07 -17.63 1.47
N THR A 374 -27.03 -16.80 1.45
CA THR A 374 -27.04 -15.40 1.96
C THR A 374 -26.00 -14.55 1.21
N PRO A 375 -26.19 -13.21 1.10
CA PRO A 375 -25.38 -12.33 0.25
C PRO A 375 -24.13 -11.70 0.93
N ALA A 376 -23.26 -11.11 0.11
CA ALA A 376 -21.95 -10.51 0.48
C ALA A 376 -22.04 -9.17 1.24
N ARG A 377 -20.89 -8.74 1.80
CA ARG A 377 -20.65 -7.58 2.71
C ARG A 377 -19.23 -7.01 2.45
N SER A 378 -18.97 -5.72 2.58
CA SER A 378 -17.96 -5.01 1.72
C SER A 378 -17.05 -3.89 2.33
N VAL A 379 -15.80 -4.15 2.79
CA VAL A 379 -14.83 -3.23 3.50
C VAL A 379 -13.55 -2.79 2.68
N GLN A 380 -13.20 -1.47 2.51
CA GLN A 380 -12.49 -0.85 1.32
C GLN A 380 -11.23 0.16 1.47
N LEU A 381 -9.90 -0.21 1.36
CA LEU A 381 -8.71 0.65 1.79
C LEU A 381 -7.71 1.46 0.83
N SER A 382 -7.17 2.68 1.20
CA SER A 382 -6.45 3.76 0.38
C SER A 382 -5.15 4.65 0.87
N ASN A 383 -3.81 4.30 0.83
CA ASN A 383 -2.67 4.62 1.85
C ASN A 383 -1.57 5.79 1.64
N CYS A 384 -0.94 6.42 2.70
CA CYS A 384 -0.15 7.74 2.78
C CYS A 384 1.16 8.01 3.63
N SER A 385 2.35 8.19 3.02
CA SER A 385 3.61 8.62 3.66
C SER A 385 3.88 10.14 3.76
N CYS A 386 5.07 10.52 4.27
CA CYS A 386 5.42 11.86 4.78
C CYS A 386 6.95 12.11 4.72
N SER A 387 7.43 13.37 4.84
CA SER A 387 8.65 13.82 5.60
C SER A 387 8.95 15.34 5.40
N PRO A 388 10.09 15.88 5.86
CA PRO A 388 10.42 16.23 7.24
C PRO A 388 10.39 17.77 7.46
N PRO A 389 10.49 18.28 8.72
CA PRO A 389 10.49 19.73 8.99
C PRO A 389 11.75 20.45 8.50
N ALA A 390 11.60 21.71 8.09
CA ALA A 390 12.73 22.54 7.65
C ALA A 390 13.53 23.15 8.83
N PRO A 391 14.88 23.28 8.73
CA PRO A 391 15.70 23.82 9.79
C PRO A 391 15.42 25.31 10.05
N ARG A 392 15.30 25.68 11.33
CA ARG A 392 14.99 27.06 11.76
C ARG A 392 16.12 28.04 11.41
N ARG A 393 16.00 28.75 10.29
CA ARG A 393 16.80 29.96 10.03
C ARG A 393 16.45 31.02 11.09
N ARG A 394 17.46 31.49 11.83
CA ARG A 394 17.30 32.67 12.70
C ARG A 394 17.11 33.92 11.83
N CYS A 395 16.05 34.67 12.08
CA CYS A 395 15.90 36.01 11.49
C CYS A 395 16.93 36.97 12.10
N GLY A 396 17.59 37.76 11.25
CA GLY A 396 18.54 38.80 11.66
C GLY A 396 18.83 39.73 10.48
N THR A 397 18.24 40.92 10.51
CA THR A 397 18.25 41.91 9.41
C THR A 397 17.87 43.30 9.92
N PRO A 398 18.37 44.39 9.30
CA PRO A 398 19.75 44.71 9.01
C PRO A 398 20.16 45.83 10.02
N PRO A 399 20.53 47.10 9.72
CA PRO A 399 21.02 47.76 8.49
C PRO A 399 22.51 47.35 8.24
N SER A 400 23.35 47.99 7.42
CA SER A 400 23.27 49.19 6.56
C SER A 400 23.99 48.94 5.21
N GLY A 401 24.64 49.94 4.60
CA GLY A 401 25.51 49.73 3.44
C GLY A 401 26.31 50.96 2.99
N SER A 402 27.31 50.70 2.14
CA SER A 402 28.12 51.66 1.35
C SER A 402 28.82 50.85 0.27
N GLN A 403 28.48 50.99 -1.02
CA GLN A 403 29.09 51.93 -1.98
C GLN A 403 30.53 51.59 -2.40
N THR A 404 30.76 51.62 -3.72
CA THR A 404 32.03 51.58 -4.48
C THR A 404 32.88 50.30 -4.36
N THR A 405 33.53 49.81 -5.42
CA THR A 405 33.56 50.22 -6.84
C THR A 405 33.09 49.10 -7.76
#